data_AF-M0QHL5-F1
#
_entry.id   AF-M0QHL5-F1
#
_cell.length_a   1.000
_cell.length_b   1.000
_cell.length_c   1.000
_cell.angle_alpha   90.00
_cell.angle_beta   90.00
_cell.angle_gamma   90.00
#
_symmetry.space_group_name_H-M   'P 1'
#
loop_
_entity.id
_entity.type
_entity.pdbx_description
1 polymer ?
#
loop_
_entity_poly.entity_id
_entity_poly.type
_entity_poly.pdbx_seq_one_letter_code
_entity_poly.pdbx_strand_id
1 'polypeptide(L)'
;MSPRDTHRAKLYEAERMVLSLVDRASSAAHTVQLAGTELTLPVEARFASLESVDAYVHRVLAMPTVQASSPRAAMPVRVRERRGDRSAHYSRSAAGGEIAVPTSVDGRWALRELVILHEIAHHLDDSGDAAHGAAFAHRLIDLVGAVLGPEMQFVYRVIFGDSDVI
;
A
#
# COMPACT_ATOMS: atom_id res chain seq x y z
N MET A 1 -22.09 0.37 -11.83
CA MET A 1 -21.69 -0.81 -11.04
C MET A 1 -20.19 -0.94 -11.18
N SER A 2 -19.44 -1.11 -10.08
CA SER A 2 -18.00 -1.37 -10.16
C SER A 2 -17.77 -2.79 -10.71
N PRO A 3 -16.75 -3.00 -11.57
CA PRO A 3 -16.42 -4.33 -12.09
C PRO A 3 -16.13 -5.34 -10.99
N ARG A 4 -16.31 -6.64 -11.30
CA ARG A 4 -16.04 -7.72 -10.36
C ARG A 4 -14.54 -7.81 -10.08
N ASP A 5 -14.21 -7.96 -8.81
CA ASP A 5 -12.83 -7.96 -8.31
C ASP A 5 -12.16 -9.35 -8.38
N THR A 6 -11.88 -9.82 -9.59
CA THR A 6 -11.36 -11.17 -9.85
C THR A 6 -9.88 -11.34 -9.51
N HIS A 7 -9.09 -10.26 -9.52
CA HIS A 7 -7.64 -10.30 -9.26
C HIS A 7 -7.28 -10.15 -7.78
N ARG A 8 -8.24 -9.78 -6.92
CA ARG A 8 -8.04 -9.56 -5.48
C ARG A 8 -7.24 -10.65 -4.79
N ALA A 9 -7.55 -11.92 -5.05
CA ALA A 9 -6.89 -13.04 -4.40
C ALA A 9 -5.40 -13.11 -4.77
N LYS A 10 -5.08 -12.96 -6.07
CA LYS A 10 -3.70 -12.94 -6.57
C LYS A 10 -2.93 -11.75 -6.01
N LEU A 11 -3.54 -10.57 -6.02
CA LEU A 11 -2.91 -9.35 -5.50
C LEU A 11 -2.57 -9.49 -4.02
N TYR A 12 -3.49 -9.95 -3.17
CA TYR A 12 -3.19 -10.15 -1.75
C TYR A 12 -2.16 -11.26 -1.51
N GLU A 13 -2.11 -12.28 -2.37
CA GLU A 13 -1.07 -13.29 -2.29
C GLU A 13 0.32 -12.71 -2.62
N ALA A 14 0.42 -11.94 -3.70
CA ALA A 14 1.63 -11.23 -4.10
C ALA A 14 2.08 -10.23 -3.03
N GLU A 15 1.16 -9.44 -2.44
CA GLU A 15 1.50 -8.54 -1.33
C GLU A 15 2.02 -9.30 -0.11
N ARG A 16 1.44 -10.46 0.23
CA ARG A 16 1.99 -11.29 1.32
C ARG A 16 3.43 -11.75 1.04
N MET A 17 3.79 -12.01 -0.23
CA MET A 17 5.17 -12.32 -0.62
C MET A 17 6.09 -11.11 -0.40
N VAL A 18 5.64 -9.91 -0.78
CA VAL A 18 6.38 -8.65 -0.52
C VAL A 18 6.59 -8.45 0.98
N LEU A 19 5.53 -8.54 1.79
CA LEU A 19 5.61 -8.38 3.24
C LEU A 19 6.62 -9.36 3.85
N SER A 20 6.56 -10.62 3.41
CA SER A 20 7.49 -11.66 3.85
C SER A 20 8.94 -11.38 3.44
N LEU A 21 9.17 -10.79 2.25
CA LEU A 21 10.51 -10.40 1.79
C LEU A 21 11.08 -9.28 2.65
N VAL A 22 10.29 -8.23 2.93
CA VAL A 22 10.67 -7.09 3.77
C VAL A 22 10.94 -7.54 5.21
N ASP A 23 10.08 -8.41 5.77
CA ASP A 23 10.26 -8.93 7.12
C ASP A 23 11.57 -9.74 7.23
N ARG A 24 11.90 -10.56 6.21
CA ARG A 24 13.21 -11.26 6.12
C ARG A 24 14.39 -10.30 6.00
N ALA A 25 14.29 -9.28 5.15
CA ALA A 25 15.35 -8.28 4.96
C ALA A 25 15.68 -7.57 6.28
N SER A 26 14.64 -7.19 7.03
CA SER A 26 14.78 -6.46 8.30
C SER A 26 15.45 -7.28 9.41
N SER A 27 15.43 -8.61 9.32
CA SER A 27 16.12 -9.50 10.26
C SER A 27 17.61 -9.70 9.91
N ALA A 28 18.06 -9.12 8.80
CA ALA A 28 19.42 -9.19 8.29
C ALA A 28 20.00 -7.77 8.12
N ALA A 29 20.86 -7.55 7.14
CA ALA A 29 21.44 -6.24 6.82
C ALA A 29 20.55 -5.39 5.88
N HIS A 30 19.23 -5.61 5.90
CA HIS A 30 18.29 -5.03 4.94
C HIS A 30 18.57 -5.38 3.47
N THR A 31 19.29 -6.46 3.22
CA THR A 31 19.60 -6.93 1.86
C THR A 31 18.81 -8.17 1.47
N VAL A 32 18.41 -8.27 0.20
CA VAL A 32 17.72 -9.44 -0.38
C VAL A 32 18.21 -9.75 -1.78
N GLN A 33 18.15 -11.03 -2.17
CA GLN A 33 18.28 -11.46 -3.57
C GLN A 33 16.90 -11.57 -4.21
N LEU A 34 16.67 -10.86 -5.31
CA LEU A 34 15.44 -10.94 -6.09
C LEU A 34 15.76 -10.85 -7.59
N ALA A 35 15.22 -11.77 -8.38
CA ALA A 35 15.43 -11.82 -9.85
C ALA A 35 16.91 -11.74 -10.28
N GLY A 36 17.82 -12.34 -9.50
CA GLY A 36 19.27 -12.32 -9.78
C GLY A 36 19.99 -11.04 -9.36
N THR A 37 19.31 -10.09 -8.70
CA THR A 37 19.86 -8.82 -8.23
C THR A 37 19.90 -8.78 -6.70
N GLU A 38 20.99 -8.24 -6.14
CA GLU A 38 21.07 -7.87 -4.72
C GLU A 38 20.48 -6.47 -4.53
N LEU A 39 19.54 -6.34 -3.58
CA LEU A 39 18.87 -5.08 -3.27
C LEU A 39 19.03 -4.77 -1.80
N THR A 40 19.33 -3.51 -1.48
CA THR A 40 19.18 -2.97 -0.13
C THR A 40 17.81 -2.32 -0.01
N LEU A 41 16.92 -2.90 0.78
CA LEU A 41 15.57 -2.38 0.98
C LEU A 41 15.54 -1.27 2.03
N PRO A 42 14.67 -0.26 1.87
CA PRO A 42 14.45 0.74 2.90
C PRO A 42 13.85 0.10 4.17
N VAL A 43 14.00 0.80 5.29
CA VAL A 43 13.31 0.42 6.53
C VAL A 43 11.83 0.75 6.40
N GLU A 44 10.97 -0.25 6.58
CA GLU A 44 9.52 -0.04 6.62
C GLU A 44 9.10 0.62 7.95
N ALA A 45 8.31 1.68 7.87
CA ALA A 45 7.73 2.29 9.05
C ALA A 45 6.71 1.36 9.73
N ARG A 46 6.74 1.35 11.07
CA ARG A 46 5.72 0.73 11.93
C ARG A 46 5.07 1.81 12.78
N PHE A 47 3.74 1.77 12.88
CA PHE A 47 2.97 2.81 13.54
C PHE A 47 2.56 2.38 14.94
N ALA A 48 2.69 3.28 15.91
CA ALA A 48 2.28 3.03 17.29
C ALA A 48 0.83 3.48 17.57
N SER A 49 0.26 4.33 16.71
CA SER A 49 -1.07 4.91 16.91
C SER A 49 -1.75 5.31 15.59
N LEU A 50 -3.07 5.48 15.62
CA LEU A 50 -3.82 6.03 14.48
C LEU A 50 -3.41 7.45 14.14
N GLU A 51 -3.01 8.25 15.13
CA GLU A 51 -2.48 9.60 14.91
C GLU A 51 -1.20 9.56 14.08
N SER A 52 -0.28 8.62 14.35
CA SER A 52 0.92 8.45 13.53
C SER A 52 0.62 7.98 12.10
N VAL A 53 -0.44 7.17 11.92
CA VAL A 53 -0.92 6.77 10.60
C VAL A 53 -1.52 7.96 9.86
N ASP A 54 -2.37 8.75 10.52
CA ASP A 54 -3.00 9.94 9.95
C ASP A 54 -1.94 10.96 9.49
N ALA A 55 -0.97 11.27 10.35
CA ALA A 55 0.13 12.14 9.99
C ALA A 55 0.97 11.60 8.82
N TYR A 56 1.16 10.27 8.74
CA TYR A 56 1.86 9.63 7.62
C TYR A 56 1.08 9.76 6.30
N VAL A 57 -0.23 9.46 6.32
CA VAL A 57 -1.11 9.60 5.14
C VAL A 57 -1.04 11.03 4.60
N HIS A 58 -1.15 12.03 5.46
CA HIS A 58 -1.04 13.44 5.05
C HIS A 58 0.32 13.77 4.44
N ARG A 59 1.42 13.26 5.00
CA ARG A 59 2.76 13.47 4.43
C ARG A 59 2.89 12.86 3.05
N VAL A 60 2.42 11.62 2.85
CA VAL A 60 2.47 10.94 1.54
C VAL A 60 1.64 11.69 0.50
N LEU A 61 0.41 12.08 0.83
CA LEU A 61 -0.45 12.84 -0.09
C LEU A 61 0.08 14.25 -0.39
N ALA A 62 0.90 14.82 0.49
CA ALA A 62 1.56 16.11 0.28
C ALA A 62 2.84 16.01 -0.59
N MET A 63 3.32 14.81 -0.92
CA MET A 63 4.51 14.67 -1.77
C MET A 63 4.23 15.21 -3.19
N PRO A 64 5.09 16.06 -3.76
CA PRO A 64 4.87 16.62 -5.10
C PRO A 64 4.71 15.55 -6.19
N THR A 65 5.45 14.45 -6.09
CA THR A 65 5.35 13.30 -7.00
C THR A 65 3.99 12.62 -6.91
N VAL A 66 3.45 12.46 -5.70
CA VAL A 66 2.12 11.87 -5.48
C VAL A 66 1.03 12.82 -5.99
N GLN A 67 1.13 14.12 -5.70
CA GLN A 67 0.19 15.13 -6.19
C GLN A 67 0.15 15.23 -7.72
N ALA A 68 1.32 15.14 -8.37
CA ALA A 68 1.39 15.14 -9.82
C ALA A 68 0.78 13.87 -10.45
N SER A 69 0.74 12.76 -9.71
CA SER A 69 0.29 11.46 -10.22
C SER A 69 -1.24 11.26 -10.19
N SER A 70 -1.97 12.03 -9.37
CA SER A 70 -3.43 11.94 -9.26
C SER A 70 -4.02 13.20 -8.62
N PRO A 71 -5.08 13.80 -9.20
CA PRO A 71 -5.77 14.94 -8.60
C PRO A 71 -6.44 14.58 -7.27
N ARG A 72 -6.69 13.28 -7.02
CA ARG A 72 -7.27 12.82 -5.75
C ARG A 72 -6.36 13.09 -4.56
N ALA A 73 -5.05 13.23 -4.74
CA ALA A 73 -4.12 13.57 -3.65
C ALA A 73 -4.47 14.89 -2.93
N ALA A 74 -5.20 15.80 -3.59
CA ALA A 74 -5.69 17.05 -2.98
C ALA A 74 -6.98 16.87 -2.15
N MET A 75 -7.64 15.70 -2.21
CA MET A 75 -8.83 15.43 -1.42
C MET A 75 -8.44 15.01 0.00
N PRO A 76 -9.20 15.44 1.03
CA PRO A 76 -8.90 15.06 2.40
C PRO A 76 -9.10 13.55 2.60
N VAL A 77 -8.24 12.96 3.43
CA VAL A 77 -8.34 11.59 3.91
C VAL A 77 -8.33 11.60 5.43
N ARG A 78 -9.31 10.94 6.05
CA ARG A 78 -9.33 10.73 7.51
C ARG A 78 -8.95 9.30 7.85
N VAL A 79 -8.19 9.13 8.92
CA VAL A 79 -7.91 7.81 9.49
C VAL A 79 -8.79 7.57 10.71
N ARG A 80 -9.36 6.37 10.83
CA ARG A 80 -10.12 5.97 12.01
C ARG A 80 -9.87 4.52 12.41
N GLU A 81 -10.28 4.19 13.63
CA GLU A 81 -10.27 2.80 14.10
C GLU A 81 -11.28 1.94 13.32
N ARG A 82 -10.89 0.69 13.07
CA ARG A 82 -11.76 -0.34 12.52
C ARG A 82 -12.21 -1.32 13.60
N ARG A 83 -13.53 -1.61 13.63
CA ARG A 83 -14.15 -2.54 14.60
C ARG A 83 -13.74 -4.02 14.43
N GLY A 84 -13.06 -4.39 13.34
CA GLY A 84 -12.57 -5.76 13.12
C GLY A 84 -11.14 -5.76 12.60
N ASP A 85 -10.47 -6.89 12.67
CA ASP A 85 -9.02 -7.07 12.47
C ASP A 85 -8.60 -7.66 11.12
N ARG A 86 -9.54 -8.20 10.34
CA ARG A 86 -9.25 -8.96 9.11
C ARG A 86 -8.75 -8.14 7.93
N SER A 87 -8.92 -6.82 7.95
CA SER A 87 -8.43 -5.93 6.89
C SER A 87 -8.24 -4.51 7.42
N ALA A 88 -7.33 -3.74 6.84
CA ALA A 88 -7.53 -2.29 6.71
C ALA A 88 -8.54 -2.05 5.57
N HIS A 89 -9.10 -0.85 5.48
CA HIS A 89 -10.06 -0.55 4.42
C HIS A 89 -10.20 0.94 4.13
N TYR A 90 -9.97 1.30 2.88
CA TYR A 90 -10.34 2.57 2.31
C TYR A 90 -11.80 2.58 1.85
N SER A 91 -12.51 3.65 2.18
CA SER A 91 -13.83 3.97 1.63
C SER A 91 -13.88 5.40 1.11
N ARG A 92 -14.70 5.61 0.07
CA ARG A 92 -14.87 6.89 -0.60
C ARG A 92 -16.20 7.51 -0.24
N SER A 93 -16.21 8.81 0.01
CA SER A 93 -17.41 9.61 0.25
C SER A 93 -17.36 10.93 -0.54
N ALA A 94 -18.47 11.67 -0.55
CA ALA A 94 -18.51 13.02 -1.13
C ALA A 94 -17.56 14.00 -0.40
N ALA A 95 -17.29 13.76 0.89
CA ALA A 95 -16.44 14.61 1.71
C ALA A 95 -14.94 14.26 1.64
N GLY A 96 -14.55 13.25 0.84
CA GLY A 96 -13.18 12.76 0.76
C GLY A 96 -13.06 11.26 0.99
N GLY A 97 -11.86 10.84 1.41
CA GLY A 97 -11.53 9.46 1.72
C GLY A 97 -11.55 9.15 3.22
N GLU A 98 -11.76 7.90 3.57
CA GLU A 98 -11.59 7.40 4.93
C GLU A 98 -10.83 6.08 4.91
N ILE A 99 -9.75 5.98 5.69
CA ILE A 99 -8.98 4.75 5.91
C ILE A 99 -9.29 4.23 7.30
N ALA A 100 -9.91 3.05 7.38
CA ALA A 100 -10.19 2.35 8.61
C ALA A 100 -9.07 1.34 8.91
N VAL A 101 -8.36 1.52 10.02
CA VAL A 101 -7.21 0.67 10.41
C VAL A 101 -7.52 -0.05 11.72
N PRO A 102 -7.32 -1.38 11.79
CA PRO A 102 -7.44 -2.10 13.05
C PRO A 102 -6.24 -1.86 13.96
N THR A 103 -6.51 -1.61 15.23
CA THR A 103 -5.51 -1.32 16.28
C THR A 103 -5.55 -2.32 17.43
N SER A 104 -6.50 -3.26 17.41
CA SER A 104 -6.56 -4.36 18.38
C SER A 104 -5.29 -5.20 18.33
N VAL A 105 -5.07 -6.02 19.36
CA VAL A 105 -3.91 -6.93 19.46
C VAL A 105 -3.75 -7.78 18.19
N ASP A 106 -4.84 -8.37 17.70
CA ASP A 106 -4.87 -9.21 16.49
C ASP A 106 -4.87 -8.39 15.20
N GLY A 107 -5.12 -7.08 15.29
CA GLY A 107 -5.15 -6.13 14.18
C GLY A 107 -3.83 -5.39 13.92
N ARG A 108 -2.85 -5.49 14.83
CA ARG A 108 -1.58 -4.74 14.74
C ARG A 108 -0.78 -5.00 13.47
N TRP A 109 -1.03 -6.09 12.76
CA TRP A 109 -0.42 -6.35 11.44
C TRP A 109 -0.68 -5.22 10.45
N ALA A 110 -1.78 -4.46 10.60
CA ALA A 110 -2.15 -3.36 9.73
C ALA A 110 -1.40 -2.05 10.04
N LEU A 111 -0.74 -1.95 11.20
CA LEU A 111 0.06 -0.77 11.60
C LEU A 111 1.46 -0.80 10.97
N ARG A 112 1.53 -1.06 9.67
CA ARG A 112 2.75 -1.09 8.87
C ARG A 112 2.60 -0.29 7.58
N GLU A 113 3.70 0.31 7.15
CA GLU A 113 3.73 1.24 6.03
C GLU A 113 3.11 0.70 4.75
N LEU A 114 3.46 -0.53 4.36
CA LEU A 114 2.97 -1.12 3.11
C LEU A 114 1.45 -1.34 3.11
N VAL A 115 0.86 -1.63 4.26
CA VAL A 115 -0.61 -1.73 4.39
C VAL A 115 -1.25 -0.35 4.23
N ILE A 116 -0.66 0.69 4.80
CA ILE A 116 -1.19 2.05 4.65
C ILE A 116 -1.02 2.55 3.21
N LEU A 117 0.08 2.24 2.54
CA LEU A 117 0.29 2.55 1.13
C LEU A 117 -0.71 1.83 0.22
N HIS A 118 -1.11 0.60 0.54
CA HIS A 118 -2.21 -0.09 -0.15
C HIS A 118 -3.53 0.72 -0.07
N GLU A 119 -3.89 1.19 1.13
CA GLU A 119 -5.12 1.96 1.31
C GLU A 119 -5.02 3.37 0.68
N ILE A 120 -3.84 3.98 0.66
CA ILE A 120 -3.59 5.23 -0.08
C ILE A 120 -3.71 4.99 -1.59
N ALA A 121 -3.25 3.84 -2.12
CA ALA A 121 -3.42 3.52 -3.53
C ALA A 121 -4.90 3.46 -3.93
N HIS A 122 -5.78 2.87 -3.09
CA HIS A 122 -7.24 2.91 -3.29
C HIS A 122 -7.80 4.34 -3.26
N HIS A 123 -7.20 5.21 -2.44
CA HIS A 123 -7.56 6.61 -2.43
C HIS A 123 -7.18 7.31 -3.74
N LEU A 124 -5.99 7.04 -4.28
CA LEU A 124 -5.47 7.70 -5.47
C LEU A 124 -6.06 7.15 -6.78
N ASP A 125 -6.55 5.91 -6.78
CA ASP A 125 -7.14 5.26 -7.96
C ASP A 125 -8.51 5.84 -8.32
N ASP A 126 -8.60 6.52 -9.45
CA ASP A 126 -9.80 7.10 -10.03
C ASP A 126 -10.27 6.41 -11.31
N SER A 127 -9.66 5.28 -11.68
CA SER A 127 -9.95 4.53 -12.92
C SER A 127 -11.41 4.08 -13.04
N GLY A 128 -12.06 3.75 -11.91
CA GLY A 128 -13.39 3.16 -11.91
C GLY A 128 -13.41 1.65 -12.26
N ASP A 129 -12.22 1.05 -12.38
CA ASP A 129 -12.03 -0.38 -12.65
C ASP A 129 -12.37 -1.24 -11.41
N ALA A 130 -12.09 -2.54 -11.51
CA ALA A 130 -12.09 -3.43 -10.35
C ALA A 130 -11.12 -2.91 -9.28
N ALA A 131 -11.52 -2.95 -8.01
CA ALA A 131 -10.74 -2.40 -6.89
C ALA A 131 -9.30 -2.92 -6.82
N HIS A 132 -9.03 -4.18 -7.21
CA HIS A 132 -7.69 -4.74 -7.28
C HIS A 132 -7.32 -5.16 -8.71
N GLY A 133 -7.78 -4.39 -9.71
CA GLY A 133 -7.43 -4.57 -11.11
C GLY A 133 -6.01 -4.10 -11.45
N ALA A 134 -5.64 -4.21 -12.73
CA ALA A 134 -4.30 -3.84 -13.20
C ALA A 134 -4.00 -2.33 -12.98
N ALA A 135 -5.00 -1.46 -13.13
CA ALA A 135 -4.83 -0.02 -12.86
C ALA A 135 -4.42 0.24 -11.39
N PHE A 136 -5.10 -0.41 -10.45
CA PHE A 136 -4.75 -0.37 -9.04
C PHE A 136 -3.33 -0.92 -8.78
N ALA A 137 -2.99 -2.07 -9.38
CA ALA A 137 -1.67 -2.68 -9.18
C ALA A 137 -0.53 -1.76 -9.65
N HIS A 138 -0.66 -1.14 -10.83
CA HIS A 138 0.30 -0.15 -11.31
C HIS A 138 0.34 1.10 -10.43
N ARG A 139 -0.82 1.58 -9.97
CA ARG A 139 -0.90 2.70 -9.02
C ARG A 139 -0.13 2.40 -7.73
N LEU A 140 -0.29 1.19 -7.20
CA LEU A 140 0.42 0.76 -5.99
C LEU A 140 1.93 0.68 -6.23
N ILE A 141 2.37 0.08 -7.35
CA ILE A 141 3.79 0.03 -7.76
C ILE A 141 4.41 1.44 -7.81
N ASP A 142 3.74 2.38 -8.47
CA ASP A 142 4.27 3.73 -8.61
C ASP A 142 4.26 4.49 -7.28
N LEU A 143 3.24 4.29 -6.45
CA LEU A 143 3.17 4.90 -5.12
C LEU A 143 4.29 4.39 -4.20
N VAL A 144 4.51 3.07 -4.14
CA VAL A 144 5.62 2.52 -3.32
C VAL A 144 6.97 2.99 -3.84
N GLY A 145 7.14 3.12 -5.16
CA GLY A 145 8.36 3.68 -5.74
C GLY A 145 8.59 5.13 -5.37
N ALA A 146 7.53 5.95 -5.39
CA ALA A 146 7.60 7.36 -5.02
C ALA A 146 7.92 7.57 -3.53
N VAL A 147 7.41 6.70 -2.65
CA VAL A 147 7.53 6.86 -1.19
C VAL A 147 8.77 6.15 -0.63
N LEU A 148 9.03 4.92 -1.07
CA LEU A 148 10.06 4.05 -0.52
C LEU A 148 11.29 3.92 -1.41
N GLY A 149 11.22 4.40 -2.66
CA GLY A 149 12.34 4.38 -3.59
C GLY A 149 12.26 3.26 -4.64
N PRO A 150 13.17 3.32 -5.64
CA PRO A 150 13.13 2.44 -6.81
C PRO A 150 13.34 0.96 -6.47
N GLU A 151 14.04 0.62 -5.39
CA GLU A 151 14.24 -0.76 -4.94
C GLU A 151 12.91 -1.42 -4.56
N MET A 152 12.05 -0.72 -3.83
CA MET A 152 10.71 -1.22 -3.52
C MET A 152 9.80 -1.25 -4.75
N GLN A 153 9.94 -0.28 -5.66
CA GLN A 153 9.24 -0.34 -6.95
C GLN A 153 9.61 -1.59 -7.73
N PHE A 154 10.90 -1.92 -7.79
CA PHE A 154 11.41 -3.12 -8.45
C PHE A 154 10.88 -4.40 -7.80
N VAL A 155 10.89 -4.48 -6.46
CA VAL A 155 10.31 -5.61 -5.71
C VAL A 155 8.86 -5.86 -6.11
N TYR A 156 8.03 -4.81 -6.11
CA TYR A 156 6.63 -4.96 -6.49
C TYR A 156 6.47 -5.36 -7.96
N ARG A 157 7.23 -4.77 -8.89
CA ARG A 157 7.16 -5.12 -10.33
C ARG A 157 7.48 -6.59 -10.58
N VAL A 158 8.54 -7.11 -9.95
CA VAL A 158 8.93 -8.53 -10.10
C VAL A 158 7.86 -9.43 -9.50
N ILE A 159 7.48 -9.21 -8.23
CA ILE A 159 6.55 -10.11 -7.54
C ILE A 159 5.16 -10.06 -8.18
N PHE A 160 4.67 -8.90 -8.62
CA PHE A 160 3.38 -8.79 -9.28
C PHE A 160 3.39 -9.43 -10.67
N GLY A 161 4.49 -9.30 -11.43
CA GLY A 161 4.65 -9.97 -12.72
C GLY A 161 4.70 -11.50 -12.57
N ASP A 162 5.50 -12.01 -11.64
CA ASP A 162 5.62 -13.46 -11.36
C ASP A 162 4.33 -14.07 -10.80
N SER A 163 3.43 -13.24 -10.26
CA SER A 163 2.14 -13.65 -9.68
C SER A 163 0.96 -13.45 -10.64
N ASP A 164 1.19 -13.10 -11.90
CA ASP A 164 0.16 -12.75 -12.90
C ASP A 164 -0.83 -11.68 -12.39
N VAL A 165 -0.33 -10.68 -11.66
CA VAL A 165 -1.12 -9.51 -11.22
C VAL A 165 -1.06 -8.40 -12.27
N ILE A 166 0.10 -8.26 -12.95
CA ILE A 166 0.35 -7.32 -14.06
C ILE A 166 0.96 -8.04 -15.26
#